data_AF-A0A1V5NBK4-F1
#
_entry.id   AF-A0A1V5NBK4-F1
#
_cell.length_a   1.000
_cell.length_b   1.000
_cell.length_c   1.000
_cell.angle_alpha   90.00
_cell.angle_beta   90.00
_cell.angle_gamma   90.00
#
_symmetry.space_group_name_H-M   'P 1'
#
loop_
_entity.id
_entity.type
_entity.pdbx_description
1 polymer ?
#
loop_
_entity_poly.entity_id
_entity_poly.type
_entity_poly.pdbx_seq_one_letter_code
_entity_poly.pdbx_strand_id
1 'polypeptide(L)'
;MKHNFKIFLIITAVNVLANGIVEPFETEDNSKPAQIDSLIKSVLNKNNITAANLCSDEVFIRRVYIDVIGKLPSSGKTASFLKDQRAEKRALLIDELLASEDFADYWSLKWCDILRVKAEFPINLWPNAVQAYHHWIRDSIKSNMPYDKFAYELLTSSGSNFRVPQVNFYRAVQHKQPSSIASGFTG
;
A
#
# COMPACT_ATOMS: atom_id res chain seq x y z
N MET A 1 -50.41 -50.46 -28.36
CA MET A 1 -49.67 -50.39 -27.08
C MET A 1 -48.25 -49.91 -27.35
N LYS A 2 -47.98 -48.63 -27.13
CA LYS A 2 -46.64 -48.02 -27.19
C LYS A 2 -46.52 -47.03 -26.03
N HIS A 3 -45.54 -47.28 -25.17
CA HIS A 3 -45.10 -46.42 -24.08
C HIS A 3 -44.70 -45.03 -24.60
N ASN A 4 -45.12 -43.97 -23.90
CA ASN A 4 -44.49 -42.66 -23.98
C ASN A 4 -44.34 -42.11 -22.56
N PHE A 5 -43.17 -42.37 -21.99
CA PHE A 5 -42.65 -41.80 -20.76
C PHE A 5 -42.38 -40.30 -21.00
N LYS A 6 -43.13 -39.40 -20.35
CA LYS A 6 -42.77 -37.98 -20.28
C LYS A 6 -42.03 -37.73 -18.97
N ILE A 7 -40.70 -37.59 -19.09
CA ILE A 7 -39.82 -37.08 -18.04
C ILE A 7 -40.21 -35.64 -17.74
N PHE A 8 -40.65 -35.39 -16.51
CA PHE A 8 -40.93 -34.07 -15.98
C PHE A 8 -39.60 -33.44 -15.55
N LEU A 9 -39.08 -32.51 -16.36
CA LEU A 9 -37.92 -31.70 -15.99
C LEU A 9 -38.41 -30.62 -15.02
N ILE A 10 -38.36 -30.91 -13.71
CA ILE A 10 -38.57 -29.91 -12.66
C ILE A 10 -37.30 -29.06 -12.60
N ILE A 11 -37.31 -27.93 -13.33
CA ILE A 11 -36.38 -26.83 -13.06
C ILE A 11 -36.95 -26.10 -11.85
N THR A 12 -36.50 -26.48 -10.66
CA THR A 12 -36.71 -25.69 -9.45
C THR A 12 -35.89 -24.41 -9.59
N ALA A 13 -36.52 -23.36 -10.08
CA ALA A 13 -35.98 -22.01 -10.00
C ALA A 13 -35.91 -21.62 -8.51
N VAL A 14 -34.72 -21.70 -7.95
CA VAL A 14 -34.44 -21.15 -6.62
C VAL A 14 -34.55 -19.63 -6.76
N ASN A 15 -35.67 -19.08 -6.31
CA ASN A 15 -35.86 -17.64 -6.12
C ASN A 15 -34.90 -17.15 -5.03
N VAL A 16 -33.66 -16.82 -5.43
CA VAL A 16 -32.80 -15.91 -4.67
C VAL A 16 -33.14 -14.50 -5.10
N LEU A 17 -34.18 -13.94 -4.50
CA LEU A 17 -34.50 -12.51 -4.59
C LEU A 17 -34.50 -11.97 -3.16
N ALA A 18 -33.41 -11.32 -2.74
CA ALA A 18 -33.39 -10.17 -1.83
C ALA A 18 -31.99 -9.75 -1.32
N ASN A 19 -30.92 -10.51 -1.57
CA ASN A 19 -29.56 -10.03 -1.32
C ASN A 19 -28.83 -10.02 -2.66
N GLY A 20 -28.19 -8.90 -2.99
CA GLY A 20 -27.42 -8.75 -4.23
C GLY A 20 -26.44 -9.91 -4.40
N ILE A 21 -26.06 -10.19 -5.64
CA ILE A 21 -24.97 -11.14 -5.92
C ILE A 21 -23.73 -10.54 -5.28
N VAL A 22 -23.43 -10.92 -4.04
CA VAL A 22 -22.16 -10.60 -3.41
C VAL A 22 -21.16 -11.52 -4.09
N GLU A 23 -20.34 -10.95 -4.97
CA GLU A 23 -19.25 -11.67 -5.61
C GLU A 23 -18.39 -12.36 -4.53
N PRO A 24 -17.81 -13.55 -4.77
CA PRO A 24 -17.16 -14.37 -3.72
C PRO A 24 -16.02 -13.70 -2.94
N PHE A 25 -15.62 -12.50 -3.33
CA PHE A 25 -14.53 -11.69 -2.80
C PHE A 25 -14.98 -10.31 -2.32
N GLU A 26 -16.29 -10.05 -2.25
CA GLU A 26 -16.86 -8.76 -1.85
C GLU A 26 -17.72 -8.88 -0.58
N THR A 27 -17.95 -7.75 0.08
CA THR A 27 -18.71 -7.58 1.32
C THR A 27 -19.30 -6.16 1.34
N GLU A 28 -20.41 -5.97 2.04
CA GLU A 28 -21.07 -4.66 2.17
C GLU A 28 -20.25 -3.69 3.04
N ASP A 29 -20.17 -2.44 2.59
CA ASP A 29 -19.46 -1.38 3.31
C ASP A 29 -20.27 -0.84 4.49
N ASN A 30 -19.77 -1.07 5.70
CA ASN A 30 -20.31 -0.54 6.96
C ASN A 30 -19.32 0.40 7.67
N SER A 31 -18.27 0.85 6.98
CA SER A 31 -17.26 1.73 7.56
C SER A 31 -17.74 3.19 7.64
N LYS A 32 -17.26 3.92 8.65
CA LYS A 32 -17.54 5.36 8.77
C LYS A 32 -16.57 6.11 7.84
N PRO A 33 -17.05 6.93 6.89
CA PRO A 33 -16.18 7.62 5.95
C PRO A 33 -15.30 8.64 6.68
N ALA A 34 -13.98 8.56 6.46
CA ALA A 34 -13.02 9.56 6.88
C ALA A 34 -13.10 10.82 6.00
N GLN A 35 -12.44 11.91 6.41
CA GLN A 35 -12.39 13.15 5.61
C GLN A 35 -11.82 12.92 4.20
N ILE A 36 -10.82 12.04 4.08
CA ILE A 36 -10.22 11.65 2.78
C ILE A 36 -11.23 10.90 1.92
N ASP A 37 -12.03 10.00 2.51
CA ASP A 37 -13.05 9.23 1.77
C ASP A 37 -14.12 10.15 1.17
N SER A 38 -14.46 11.24 1.86
CA SER A 38 -15.37 12.27 1.31
C SER A 38 -14.80 12.94 0.06
N LEU A 39 -13.50 13.26 0.06
CA LEU A 39 -12.82 13.85 -1.10
C LEU A 39 -12.78 12.87 -2.27
N ILE A 40 -12.44 11.61 -2.01
CA ILE A 40 -12.43 10.54 -3.02
C ILE A 40 -13.83 10.36 -3.61
N LYS A 41 -14.85 10.25 -2.76
CA LYS A 41 -16.25 10.10 -3.18
C LYS A 41 -16.72 11.26 -4.05
N SER A 42 -16.32 12.48 -3.73
CA SER A 42 -16.62 13.65 -4.58
C SER A 42 -16.03 13.52 -5.99
N VAL A 43 -14.80 13.01 -6.11
CA VAL A 43 -14.15 12.79 -7.41
C VAL A 43 -14.82 11.65 -8.18
N LEU A 44 -15.14 10.53 -7.52
CA LEU A 44 -15.82 9.39 -8.14
C LEU A 44 -17.20 9.79 -8.68
N ASN A 45 -17.99 10.50 -7.89
CA ASN A 45 -19.31 11.00 -8.29
C ASN A 45 -19.22 11.94 -9.50
N LYS A 46 -18.24 12.85 -9.52
CA LYS A 46 -18.03 13.76 -10.66
C LYS A 46 -17.74 13.02 -11.98
N ASN A 47 -17.11 11.85 -11.89
CA ASN A 47 -16.76 11.03 -13.04
C ASN A 47 -17.79 9.92 -13.33
N ASN A 48 -18.91 9.86 -12.60
CA ASN A 48 -19.92 8.79 -12.67
C ASN A 48 -19.32 7.39 -12.47
N ILE A 49 -18.31 7.27 -11.60
CA ILE A 49 -17.66 6.00 -11.27
C ILE A 49 -18.27 5.48 -9.97
N THR A 50 -18.82 4.26 -10.01
CA THR A 50 -19.28 3.56 -8.81
C THR A 50 -18.09 3.01 -8.02
N ALA A 51 -18.06 3.27 -6.71
CA ALA A 51 -17.03 2.71 -5.84
C ALA A 51 -17.15 1.18 -5.78
N ALA A 52 -16.01 0.49 -5.68
CA ALA A 52 -15.98 -0.95 -5.48
C ALA A 52 -16.47 -1.33 -4.08
N ASN A 53 -17.08 -2.51 -3.96
CA ASN A 53 -17.45 -3.07 -2.66
C ASN A 53 -16.20 -3.44 -1.83
N LEU A 54 -16.37 -3.60 -0.52
CA LEU A 54 -15.26 -4.03 0.34
C LEU A 54 -14.87 -5.46 0.04
N CYS A 55 -13.57 -5.75 0.06
CA CYS A 55 -13.12 -7.12 -0.13
C CYS A 55 -13.40 -8.02 1.09
N SER A 56 -13.52 -9.32 0.85
CA SER A 56 -13.61 -10.35 1.90
C SER A 56 -12.36 -10.37 2.80
N ASP A 57 -12.46 -10.94 4.01
CA ASP A 57 -11.36 -10.97 4.97
C ASP A 57 -10.14 -11.77 4.46
N GLU A 58 -10.37 -12.82 3.67
CA GLU A 58 -9.31 -13.64 3.05
C GLU A 58 -8.53 -12.84 2.01
N VAL A 59 -9.22 -12.04 1.21
CA VAL A 59 -8.59 -11.16 0.22
C VAL A 59 -7.89 -10.01 0.91
N PHE A 60 -8.52 -9.42 1.93
CA PHE A 60 -7.97 -8.32 2.71
C PHE A 60 -6.63 -8.68 3.33
N ILE A 61 -6.54 -9.78 4.09
CA ILE A 61 -5.29 -10.16 4.77
C ILE A 61 -4.14 -10.42 3.80
N ARG A 62 -4.43 -11.01 2.64
CA ARG A 62 -3.40 -11.23 1.62
C ARG A 62 -2.92 -9.91 1.03
N ARG A 63 -3.84 -9.01 0.66
CA ARG A 63 -3.52 -7.71 0.06
C ARG A 63 -2.74 -6.83 1.02
N VAL A 64 -3.23 -6.67 2.26
CA VAL A 64 -2.58 -5.79 3.24
C VAL A 64 -1.15 -6.23 3.56
N TYR A 65 -0.87 -7.53 3.66
CA TYR A 65 0.50 -8.02 3.88
C TYR A 65 1.42 -7.73 2.67
N ILE A 66 0.93 -7.93 1.45
CA ILE A 66 1.71 -7.66 0.24
C ILE A 66 1.94 -6.16 0.06
N ASP A 67 0.90 -5.36 0.25
CA ASP A 67 0.93 -3.92 -0.01
C ASP A 67 1.71 -3.17 1.07
N VAL A 68 1.58 -3.56 2.34
CA VAL A 68 2.21 -2.87 3.47
C VAL A 68 3.65 -3.33 3.70
N ILE A 69 3.92 -4.64 3.65
CA ILE A 69 5.25 -5.19 4.01
C ILE A 69 5.89 -6.05 2.91
N GLY A 70 5.26 -6.19 1.73
CA GLY A 70 5.84 -6.92 0.60
C GLY A 70 5.95 -8.43 0.77
N LYS A 71 5.26 -9.03 1.76
CA LYS A 71 5.37 -10.46 2.10
C LYS A 71 3.99 -11.11 2.12
N LEU A 72 3.97 -12.45 2.10
CA LEU A 72 2.73 -13.20 2.33
C LEU A 72 2.51 -13.44 3.83
N PRO A 73 1.25 -13.46 4.30
CA PRO A 73 0.95 -13.82 5.69
C PRO A 73 1.28 -15.29 5.94
N SER A 74 1.76 -15.60 7.15
CA SER A 74 1.92 -17.00 7.57
C SER A 74 0.56 -17.66 7.78
N SER A 75 0.49 -18.99 7.60
CA SER A 75 -0.75 -19.75 7.79
C SER A 75 -1.36 -19.55 9.18
N GLY A 76 -0.53 -19.46 10.22
CA GLY A 76 -0.96 -19.20 11.60
C GLY A 76 -1.57 -17.81 11.79
N LYS A 77 -0.95 -16.77 11.21
CA LYS A 77 -1.49 -15.40 11.25
C LYS A 77 -2.81 -15.30 10.49
N THR A 78 -2.89 -15.92 9.30
CA THR A 78 -4.15 -15.97 8.52
C THR A 78 -5.27 -16.65 9.29
N ALA A 79 -5.03 -17.84 9.84
CA ALA A 79 -6.05 -18.56 10.61
C ALA A 79 -6.50 -17.78 11.87
N SER A 80 -5.58 -17.07 12.53
CA SER A 80 -5.91 -16.26 13.71
C SER A 80 -6.76 -15.05 13.35
N PHE A 81 -6.43 -14.35 12.26
CA PHE A 81 -7.18 -13.20 11.76
C PHE A 81 -8.60 -13.57 11.28
N LEU A 82 -8.74 -14.70 10.57
CA LEU A 82 -10.05 -15.17 10.11
C LEU A 82 -10.96 -15.61 11.26
N LYS A 83 -10.39 -16.09 12.37
CA LYS A 83 -11.15 -16.45 13.58
C LYS A 83 -11.52 -15.24 14.43
N ASP A 84 -10.83 -14.11 14.27
CA ASP A 84 -11.10 -12.89 15.01
C ASP A 84 -12.44 -12.26 14.57
N GLN A 85 -13.29 -11.95 15.55
CA GLN A 85 -14.63 -11.40 15.36
C GLN A 85 -14.73 -9.93 15.82
N ARG A 86 -13.62 -9.32 16.24
CA ARG A 86 -13.59 -7.91 16.63
C ARG A 86 -13.89 -7.02 15.41
N ALA A 87 -14.73 -6.00 15.62
CA ALA A 87 -15.08 -5.05 14.56
C ALA A 87 -13.84 -4.29 14.04
N GLU A 88 -12.91 -3.95 14.93
CA GLU A 88 -11.67 -3.23 14.60
C GLU A 88 -10.49 -4.13 14.15
N LYS A 89 -10.69 -5.44 13.93
CA LYS A 89 -9.58 -6.37 13.63
C LYS A 89 -8.71 -5.94 12.43
N ARG A 90 -9.32 -5.32 11.41
CA ARG A 90 -8.61 -4.82 10.23
C ARG A 90 -7.68 -3.65 10.57
N ALA A 91 -8.18 -2.70 11.37
CA ALA A 91 -7.40 -1.55 11.81
C ALA A 91 -6.22 -1.99 12.70
N LEU A 92 -6.48 -2.87 13.67
CA LEU A 92 -5.44 -3.42 14.55
C LEU A 92 -4.35 -4.16 13.78
N LEU A 93 -4.71 -4.92 12.74
CA LEU A 93 -3.74 -5.60 11.89
C LEU A 93 -2.90 -4.58 11.10
N ILE A 94 -3.51 -3.52 10.56
CA ILE A 94 -2.78 -2.46 9.86
C ILE A 94 -1.79 -1.79 10.81
N ASP A 95 -2.22 -1.42 12.02
CA ASP A 95 -1.35 -0.81 13.02
C ASP A 95 -0.17 -1.72 13.40
N GLU A 96 -0.41 -3.02 13.58
CA GLU A 96 0.65 -4.03 13.82
C GLU A 96 1.67 -4.06 12.68
N LEU A 97 1.19 -4.07 11.42
CA LEU A 97 2.05 -4.12 10.25
C LEU A 97 2.86 -2.83 10.08
N LEU A 98 2.24 -1.67 10.24
CA LEU A 98 2.91 -0.36 10.15
C LEU A 98 3.99 -0.17 11.23
N ALA A 99 3.80 -0.77 12.40
CA ALA A 99 4.77 -0.74 13.49
C ALA A 99 5.93 -1.75 13.34
N SER A 100 5.90 -2.62 12.34
CA SER A 100 6.88 -3.70 12.18
C SER A 100 8.21 -3.23 11.55
N GLU A 101 9.31 -3.93 11.83
CA GLU A 101 10.59 -3.70 11.12
C GLU A 101 10.47 -4.01 9.63
N ASP A 102 9.63 -5.01 9.27
CA ASP A 102 9.39 -5.40 7.89
C ASP A 102 8.79 -4.24 7.07
N PHE A 103 7.93 -3.42 7.67
CA PHE A 103 7.43 -2.20 7.05
C PHE A 103 8.56 -1.21 6.79
N ALA A 104 9.41 -0.95 7.79
CA ALA A 104 10.54 -0.03 7.64
C ALA A 104 11.51 -0.50 6.55
N ASP A 105 11.83 -1.79 6.50
CA ASP A 105 12.70 -2.40 5.48
C ASP A 105 12.07 -2.34 4.08
N TYR A 106 10.80 -2.70 3.95
CA TYR A 106 10.13 -2.73 2.66
C TYR A 106 9.99 -1.32 2.07
N TRP A 107 9.55 -0.36 2.88
CA TRP A 107 9.37 1.01 2.41
C TRP A 107 10.69 1.75 2.26
N SER A 108 11.75 1.44 3.03
CA SER A 108 13.06 2.04 2.79
C SER A 108 13.59 1.67 1.41
N LEU A 109 13.37 0.43 0.96
CA LEU A 109 13.73 0.00 -0.40
C LEU A 109 12.97 0.78 -1.47
N LYS A 110 11.66 0.97 -1.30
CA LYS A 110 10.83 1.77 -2.23
C LYS A 110 11.29 3.22 -2.30
N TRP A 111 11.53 3.85 -1.16
CA TRP A 111 12.04 5.21 -1.11
C TRP A 111 13.45 5.33 -1.67
N CYS A 112 14.31 4.33 -1.46
CA CYS A 112 15.65 4.31 -2.04
C CYS A 112 15.62 4.27 -3.58
N ASP A 113 14.65 3.56 -4.17
CA ASP A 113 14.46 3.54 -5.61
C ASP A 113 14.04 4.91 -6.15
N ILE A 114 13.01 5.52 -5.53
CA ILE A 114 12.54 6.88 -5.86
C ILE A 114 13.69 7.88 -5.75
N LEU A 115 14.42 7.86 -4.62
CA LEU A 115 15.52 8.79 -4.32
C LEU A 115 16.85 8.42 -5.00
N ARG A 116 16.86 7.36 -5.83
CA ARG A 116 18.02 6.90 -6.62
C ARG A 116 19.25 6.64 -5.76
N VAL A 117 19.07 5.99 -4.61
CA VAL A 117 20.12 5.63 -3.65
C VAL A 117 20.93 4.46 -4.18
N LYS A 118 21.93 4.73 -5.02
CA LYS A 118 22.75 3.69 -5.67
C LYS A 118 24.22 4.06 -5.84
N ALA A 119 25.09 3.07 -5.67
CA ALA A 119 26.53 3.23 -5.90
C ALA A 119 26.91 3.17 -7.39
N GLU A 120 25.97 2.80 -8.25
CA GLU A 120 26.18 2.56 -9.67
C GLU A 120 25.97 3.81 -10.54
N PHE A 121 26.46 3.73 -11.78
CA PHE A 121 26.25 4.75 -12.80
C PHE A 121 24.74 4.97 -13.05
N PRO A 122 24.27 6.21 -13.33
CA PRO A 122 25.02 7.47 -13.45
C PRO A 122 25.26 8.22 -12.13
N ILE A 123 24.81 7.70 -10.99
CA ILE A 123 24.85 8.44 -9.72
C ILE A 123 26.21 8.32 -9.03
N ASN A 124 26.78 7.10 -9.00
CA ASN A 124 28.11 6.82 -8.45
C ASN A 124 28.32 7.35 -7.02
N LEU A 125 27.34 7.11 -6.13
CA LEU A 125 27.54 7.36 -4.71
C LEU A 125 28.62 6.42 -4.15
N TRP A 126 29.41 6.91 -3.21
CA TRP A 126 30.34 6.04 -2.49
C TRP A 126 29.55 5.01 -1.66
N PRO A 127 30.03 3.77 -1.51
CA PRO A 127 29.33 2.74 -0.73
C PRO A 127 28.94 3.19 0.67
N ASN A 128 29.84 3.88 1.38
CA ASN A 128 29.55 4.39 2.73
C ASN A 128 28.48 5.49 2.72
N ALA A 129 28.40 6.30 1.67
CA ALA A 129 27.37 7.33 1.52
C ALA A 129 26.00 6.71 1.20
N VAL A 130 25.97 5.64 0.39
CA VAL A 130 24.76 4.85 0.13
C VAL A 130 24.23 4.24 1.43
N GLN A 131 25.10 3.62 2.22
CA GLN A 131 24.73 3.03 3.52
C GLN A 131 24.18 4.07 4.49
N ALA A 132 24.89 5.19 4.66
CA ALA A 132 24.43 6.29 5.52
C ALA A 132 23.06 6.83 5.07
N TYR A 133 22.86 6.96 3.76
CA TYR A 133 21.61 7.48 3.21
C TYR A 133 20.46 6.49 3.36
N HIS A 134 20.69 5.22 3.06
CA HIS A 134 19.73 4.14 3.32
C HIS A 134 19.32 4.07 4.79
N HIS A 135 20.28 4.12 5.72
CA HIS A 135 19.99 4.10 7.16
C HIS A 135 19.11 5.27 7.58
N TRP A 136 19.43 6.50 7.14
CA TRP A 136 18.59 7.66 7.45
C TRP A 136 17.17 7.54 6.88
N ILE A 137 17.01 7.05 5.64
CA ILE A 137 15.68 6.82 5.05
C ILE A 137 14.91 5.78 5.88
N ARG A 138 15.55 4.65 6.20
CA ARG A 138 14.94 3.58 6.99
C ARG A 138 14.52 4.06 8.38
N ASP A 139 15.38 4.80 9.07
CA ASP A 139 15.08 5.34 10.40
C ASP A 139 13.97 6.40 10.35
N SER A 140 13.93 7.21 9.28
CA SER A 140 12.86 8.19 9.07
C SER A 140 11.50 7.51 8.89
N ILE A 141 11.44 6.42 8.12
CA ILE A 141 10.22 5.63 7.93
C ILE A 141 9.82 4.93 9.22
N LYS A 142 10.77 4.27 9.88
CA LYS A 142 10.54 3.54 11.14
C LYS A 142 10.02 4.45 12.26
N SER A 143 10.52 5.68 12.33
CA SER A 143 10.08 6.67 13.33
C SER A 143 8.81 7.43 12.94
N ASN A 144 8.20 7.07 11.80
CA ASN A 144 7.05 7.77 11.22
C ASN A 144 7.31 9.30 11.12
N MET A 145 8.47 9.66 10.59
CA MET A 145 8.85 11.07 10.42
C MET A 145 7.80 11.78 9.56
N PRO A 146 7.28 12.95 9.98
CA PRO A 146 6.39 13.76 9.18
C PRO A 146 6.98 14.07 7.80
N TYR A 147 6.16 13.93 6.76
CA TYR A 147 6.63 14.07 5.37
C TYR A 147 7.19 15.47 5.07
N ASP A 148 6.62 16.52 5.65
CA ASP A 148 7.11 17.88 5.55
C ASP A 148 8.53 18.02 6.14
N LYS A 149 8.79 17.40 7.29
CA LYS A 149 10.12 17.35 7.89
C LYS A 149 11.10 16.55 7.04
N PHE A 150 10.69 15.39 6.54
CA PHE A 150 11.51 14.56 5.66
C PHE A 150 11.94 15.35 4.40
N ALA A 151 10.99 15.99 3.72
CA ALA A 151 11.26 16.83 2.55
C ALA A 151 12.11 18.06 2.89
N TYR A 152 11.85 18.70 4.03
CA TYR A 152 12.65 19.84 4.48
C TYR A 152 14.11 19.46 4.72
N GLU A 153 14.38 18.38 5.45
CA GLU A 153 15.74 17.90 5.68
C GLU A 153 16.44 17.54 4.37
N LEU A 154 15.73 16.92 3.43
CA LEU A 154 16.25 16.55 2.12
C LEU A 154 16.73 17.77 1.30
N LEU A 155 15.97 18.86 1.33
CA LEU A 155 16.20 20.06 0.52
C LEU A 155 17.14 21.08 1.17
N THR A 156 17.22 21.11 2.50
CA THR A 156 17.93 22.19 3.22
C THR A 156 19.24 21.75 3.87
N SER A 157 19.49 20.44 3.99
CA SER A 157 20.71 19.93 4.63
C SER A 157 21.97 20.32 3.86
N SER A 158 23.05 20.59 4.59
CA SER A 158 24.38 20.83 4.03
C SER A 158 25.45 20.18 4.89
N GLY A 159 26.61 19.85 4.29
CA GLY A 159 27.74 19.26 5.00
C GLY A 159 28.37 18.09 4.25
N SER A 160 29.14 17.28 4.98
CA SER A 160 29.73 16.06 4.43
C SER A 160 28.66 15.01 4.19
N ASN A 161 28.58 14.49 2.97
CA ASN A 161 27.67 13.45 2.55
C ASN A 161 27.78 12.11 3.32
N PHE A 162 28.86 11.89 4.07
CA PHE A 162 29.02 10.73 4.95
C PHE A 162 28.44 10.95 6.36
N ARG A 163 28.35 12.22 6.80
CA ARG A 163 27.86 12.60 8.13
C ARG A 163 26.44 13.15 8.10
N VAL A 164 26.08 13.78 6.98
CA VAL A 164 24.77 14.37 6.70
C VAL A 164 24.20 13.64 5.48
N PRO A 165 23.56 12.47 5.69
CA PRO A 165 23.14 11.59 4.61
C PRO A 165 22.19 12.24 3.60
N GLN A 166 21.35 13.19 4.05
CA GLN A 166 20.37 13.90 3.25
C GLN A 166 20.99 14.65 2.06
N VAL A 167 22.24 15.11 2.20
CA VAL A 167 22.98 15.83 1.15
C VAL A 167 23.20 14.96 -0.11
N ASN A 168 23.11 13.64 0.02
CA ASN A 168 23.21 12.73 -1.12
C ASN A 168 22.06 12.89 -2.13
N PHE A 169 20.93 13.51 -1.74
CA PHE A 169 19.85 13.86 -2.65
C PHE A 169 20.33 14.68 -3.86
N TYR A 170 21.05 15.77 -3.63
CA TYR A 170 21.55 16.63 -4.71
C TYR A 170 22.69 16.00 -5.53
N ARG A 171 23.25 14.88 -5.06
CA ARG A 171 24.18 14.06 -5.85
C ARG A 171 23.44 13.05 -6.73
N ALA A 172 22.29 12.59 -6.25
CA ALA A 172 21.40 11.69 -6.99
C ALA A 172 20.59 12.42 -8.08
N VAL A 173 20.33 13.72 -7.90
CA VAL A 173 19.58 14.52 -8.86
C VAL A 173 20.53 15.27 -9.80
N GLN A 174 20.39 15.05 -11.11
CA GLN A 174 21.29 15.60 -12.14
C GLN A 174 21.13 17.11 -12.35
N HIS A 175 19.96 17.66 -12.06
CA HIS A 175 19.62 19.06 -12.31
C HIS A 175 19.17 19.75 -11.03
N LYS A 176 19.72 20.93 -10.75
CA LYS A 176 19.44 21.70 -9.52
C LYS A 176 18.25 22.66 -9.64
N GLN A 177 17.64 22.76 -10.83
CA GLN A 177 16.48 23.62 -11.05
C GLN A 177 15.22 22.97 -10.47
N PRO A 178 14.36 23.70 -9.74
CA PRO A 178 13.17 23.13 -9.08
C PRO A 178 12.26 22.35 -10.03
N SER A 179 12.04 22.86 -11.24
CA SER A 179 11.23 22.20 -12.26
C SER A 179 11.83 20.86 -12.71
N SER A 180 13.15 20.79 -12.87
CA SER A 180 13.86 19.58 -13.27
C SER A 180 13.87 18.52 -12.17
N ILE A 181 13.99 18.95 -10.90
CA ILE A 181 13.88 18.05 -9.74
C ILE A 181 12.48 17.43 -9.72
N ALA A 182 11.43 18.24 -9.86
CA ALA A 182 10.05 17.76 -9.86
C ALA A 182 9.79 16.76 -11.01
N SER A 183 10.26 17.05 -12.23
CA SER A 183 10.09 16.14 -13.37
C SER A 183 10.85 14.83 -13.25
N GLY A 184 11.92 14.80 -12.44
CA GLY A 184 12.77 13.60 -12.27
C GLY A 184 12.08 12.43 -11.54
N PHE A 185 10.93 12.69 -10.90
CA PHE A 185 10.13 11.73 -10.14
C PHE A 185 8.76 11.42 -10.78
N THR A 186 8.39 12.10 -11.88
CA THR A 186 7.08 11.92 -12.55
C THR A 186 7.16 11.07 -13.83
N GLY A 187 8.25 10.34 -14.03
CA GLY A 187 8.52 9.52 -15.21
C GLY A 187 8.15 8.06 -15.03
#